data_AF-A0A966FF11-F1
#
_entry.id   AF-A0A966FF11-F1
#
_cell.length_a   1.000
_cell.length_b   1.000
_cell.length_c   1.000
_cell.angle_alpha   90.00
_cell.angle_beta   90.00
_cell.angle_gamma   90.00
#
_symmetry.space_group_name_H-M   'P 1'
#
loop_
_entity.id
_entity.type
_entity.pdbx_description
1 polymer ?
#
loop_
_entity_poly.entity_id
_entity_poly.type
_entity_poly.pdbx_seq_one_letter_code
_entity_poly.pdbx_strand_id
1 'polypeptide(L)'
;MSAALGCSQVGCGIGLMLALGLFTPLLAQSLRDPTVPPAAVTPAAAGDAHGVVTVQSGAVAVLVRNGTPYLVVGTRLYAKGQKVGLASIERITETEVWLREEGSLRKVPVFGGIERHVSQAVTAVKTPLKPVRKTVPSKP
;
A
#
# COMPACT_ATOMS: atom_id res chain seq x y z
N MET A 1 87.11 9.31 17.98
CA MET A 1 86.54 10.61 17.56
C MET A 1 85.54 10.30 16.45
N SER A 2 84.24 10.54 16.50
CA SER A 2 83.30 11.04 17.50
C SER A 2 81.92 10.53 17.08
N ALA A 3 81.04 10.32 18.06
CA ALA A 3 79.69 9.78 17.92
C ALA A 3 78.67 10.82 17.42
N ALA A 4 77.57 10.32 16.83
CA ALA A 4 76.20 10.86 16.90
C ALA A 4 75.26 9.82 16.25
N LEU A 5 74.62 8.90 16.99
CA LEU A 5 73.33 9.04 17.68
C LEU A 5 72.24 9.81 16.90
N GLY A 6 71.35 9.03 16.26
CA GLY A 6 69.92 9.04 16.55
C GLY A 6 69.05 10.10 15.89
N CYS A 7 68.07 9.67 15.10
CA CYS A 7 66.69 10.18 15.25
C CYS A 7 65.69 9.15 14.70
N SER A 8 64.64 8.92 15.48
CA SER A 8 63.74 7.77 15.45
C SER A 8 62.65 7.92 14.39
N GLN A 9 62.61 7.03 13.40
CA GLN A 9 61.67 7.05 12.26
C GLN A 9 60.43 6.17 12.49
N VAL A 10 59.84 6.23 13.69
CA VAL A 10 58.66 5.38 14.02
C VAL A 10 57.50 6.19 14.64
N GLY A 11 57.68 7.49 14.89
CA GLY A 11 56.70 8.30 15.64
C GLY A 11 55.60 8.99 14.83
N CYS A 12 55.67 9.05 13.49
CA CYS A 12 54.80 9.96 12.71
C CYS A 12 53.52 9.28 12.15
N GLY A 13 53.44 7.96 12.16
CA GLY A 13 52.33 7.23 11.51
C GLY A 13 51.03 7.14 12.34
N ILE A 14 51.13 7.21 13.67
CA ILE A 14 49.98 6.94 14.56
C ILE A 14 49.15 8.21 14.84
N GLY A 15 49.74 9.41 14.69
CA GLY A 15 49.02 10.68 14.83
C GLY A 15 48.06 10.99 13.68
N LEU A 16 48.34 10.49 12.47
CA LEU A 16 47.51 10.75 11.30
C LEU A 16 46.22 9.91 11.27
N MET A 17 46.22 8.72 11.91
CA MET A 17 45.05 7.83 11.96
C MET A 17 44.04 8.20 13.05
N LEU A 18 44.44 8.93 14.10
CA LEU A 18 43.51 9.39 15.14
C LEU A 18 42.79 10.70 14.78
N ALA A 19 43.30 11.45 13.80
CA ALA A 19 42.73 12.72 13.36
C ALA A 19 41.61 12.58 12.31
N LEU A 20 41.44 11.42 11.67
CA LEU A 20 40.44 11.20 10.61
C LEU A 20 39.11 10.58 11.09
N GLY A 21 38.97 10.22 12.36
CA GLY A 21 37.77 9.53 12.90
C GLY A 21 36.63 10.45 13.40
N LEU A 22 36.83 11.78 13.43
CA LEU A 22 35.93 12.70 14.13
C LEU A 22 34.85 13.38 13.27
N PHE A 23 34.78 13.08 11.97
CA PHE A 23 33.74 13.63 11.09
C PHE A 23 32.64 12.61 10.79
N THR A 24 31.99 12.11 11.84
CA THR A 24 30.64 11.57 11.68
C THR A 24 29.65 12.73 11.79
N PRO A 25 28.97 13.15 10.71
CA PRO A 25 27.86 14.07 10.86
C PRO A 25 26.73 13.31 11.55
N LEU A 26 26.72 13.39 12.88
CA LEU A 26 25.55 13.05 13.68
C LEU A 26 24.48 14.06 13.26
N LEU A 27 23.58 13.66 12.35
CA LEU A 27 22.40 14.45 12.01
C LEU A 27 21.45 14.40 13.22
N ALA A 28 21.82 15.15 14.27
CA ALA A 28 20.91 15.56 15.32
C ALA A 28 19.74 16.25 14.61
N GLN A 29 18.60 15.56 14.54
CA GLN A 29 17.40 16.13 13.98
C GLN A 29 16.97 17.25 14.92
N SER A 30 17.37 18.47 14.58
CA SER A 30 16.86 19.67 15.23
C SER A 30 15.34 19.54 15.25
N LEU A 31 14.79 19.67 16.46
CA LEU A 31 13.36 19.62 16.72
C LEU A 31 12.67 20.56 15.72
N ARG A 32 12.10 19.97 14.66
CA ARG A 32 11.51 20.70 13.54
C ARG A 32 10.36 21.53 14.12
N ASP A 33 10.40 22.83 13.87
CA ASP A 33 9.28 23.71 14.18
C ASP A 33 8.05 23.23 13.37
N PRO A 34 6.96 22.80 14.04
CA PRO A 34 5.78 22.27 13.37
C PRO A 34 5.04 23.33 12.52
N THR A 35 5.41 24.61 12.64
CA THR A 35 4.81 25.71 11.86
C THR A 35 5.57 26.01 10.57
N VAL A 36 6.75 25.42 10.36
CA VAL A 36 7.48 25.58 9.11
C VAL A 36 6.77 24.76 8.02
N PRO A 37 6.20 25.40 6.99
CA PRO A 37 5.56 24.67 5.90
C PRO A 37 6.63 23.80 5.21
N PRO A 38 6.29 22.55 4.82
CA PRO A 38 7.20 21.72 4.07
C PRO A 38 7.64 22.49 2.81
N ALA A 39 8.94 22.43 2.49
CA ALA A 39 9.45 22.93 1.23
C ALA A 39 8.54 22.39 0.12
N ALA A 40 8.00 23.31 -0.70
CA ALA A 40 6.99 22.99 -1.69
C ALA A 40 7.42 21.74 -2.46
N VAL A 41 6.66 20.66 -2.28
CA VAL A 41 6.83 19.43 -3.06
C VAL A 41 6.60 19.87 -4.49
N THR A 42 7.68 20.04 -5.24
CA THR A 42 7.59 20.19 -6.68
C THR A 42 6.85 18.94 -7.12
N PRO A 43 5.65 19.04 -7.71
CA PRO A 43 5.00 17.85 -8.24
C PRO A 43 6.02 17.23 -9.19
N ALA A 44 6.43 16.00 -8.88
CA ALA A 44 7.27 15.23 -9.77
C ALA A 44 6.61 15.34 -11.14
N ALA A 45 7.34 15.90 -12.11
CA ALA A 45 6.83 16.14 -13.44
C ALA A 45 6.04 14.90 -13.86
N ALA A 46 4.76 15.09 -14.14
CA ALA A 46 3.90 14.04 -14.67
C ALA A 46 4.55 13.60 -15.98
N GLY A 47 5.39 12.57 -15.90
CA GLY A 47 5.99 11.97 -17.06
C GLY A 47 4.84 11.36 -17.84
N ASP A 48 4.58 11.91 -19.02
CA ASP A 48 3.94 11.22 -20.13
C ASP A 48 4.83 10.04 -20.54
N ALA A 49 4.96 9.07 -19.65
CA ALA A 49 5.47 7.77 -19.99
C ALA A 49 4.30 7.04 -20.64
N HIS A 50 4.24 7.09 -21.97
CA HIS A 50 3.69 6.02 -22.80
C HIS A 50 4.52 4.71 -22.64
N GLY A 51 4.93 4.41 -21.40
CA GLY A 51 5.50 3.13 -21.01
C GLY A 51 4.37 2.14 -20.78
N VAL A 52 4.67 0.86 -20.95
CA VAL A 52 3.73 -0.23 -20.71
C VAL A 52 3.08 -0.05 -19.33
N VAL A 53 1.78 0.28 -19.32
CA VAL A 53 1.02 0.47 -18.09
C VAL A 53 0.84 -0.90 -17.45
N THR A 54 1.56 -1.14 -16.36
CA THR A 54 1.43 -2.37 -15.57
C THR A 54 0.54 -2.12 -14.37
N VAL A 55 -0.40 -3.04 -14.13
CA VAL A 55 -1.28 -2.96 -12.95
C VAL A 55 -0.60 -3.66 -11.79
N GLN A 56 -0.25 -2.89 -10.77
CA GLN A 56 0.35 -3.37 -9.53
C GLN A 56 -0.53 -3.01 -8.33
N SER A 57 -0.51 -3.86 -7.31
CA SER A 57 -1.23 -3.60 -6.05
C SER A 57 -0.75 -2.29 -5.43
N GLY A 58 -1.68 -1.44 -4.98
CA GLY A 58 -1.37 -0.14 -4.38
C GLY A 58 -1.08 1.00 -5.36
N ALA A 59 -0.90 0.71 -6.66
CA ALA A 59 -0.76 1.73 -7.71
C ALA A 59 -2.08 2.00 -8.47
N VAL A 60 -3.17 1.38 -8.02
CA VAL A 60 -4.50 1.44 -8.65
C VAL A 60 -5.58 1.72 -7.61
N ALA A 61 -6.66 2.35 -8.03
CA ALA A 61 -7.84 2.60 -7.21
C ALA A 61 -9.12 2.22 -7.95
N VAL A 62 -10.22 2.01 -7.22
CA VAL A 62 -11.53 1.75 -7.82
C VAL A 62 -12.45 2.94 -7.56
N LEU A 63 -13.03 3.48 -8.63
CA LEU A 63 -13.98 4.58 -8.58
C LEU A 63 -15.36 4.09 -9.05
N VAL A 64 -16.40 4.36 -8.27
CA VAL A 64 -17.77 4.05 -8.67
C VAL A 64 -18.44 5.31 -9.21
N ARG A 65 -18.88 5.27 -10.47
CA ARG A 65 -19.65 6.35 -11.11
C ARG A 65 -20.98 5.80 -11.60
N ASN A 66 -22.10 6.39 -11.17
CA ASN A 66 -23.45 5.95 -11.53
C ASN A 66 -23.68 4.45 -11.26
N GLY A 67 -23.18 3.94 -10.13
CA GLY A 67 -23.26 2.52 -9.76
C GLY A 67 -22.34 1.59 -10.57
N THR A 68 -21.55 2.10 -11.51
CA THR A 68 -20.61 1.31 -12.30
C THR A 68 -19.18 1.48 -11.75
N PRO A 69 -18.48 0.38 -11.40
CA PRO A 69 -17.10 0.45 -10.95
C PRO A 69 -16.14 0.62 -12.14
N TYR A 70 -15.15 1.49 -11.96
CA TYR A 70 -14.06 1.77 -12.90
C TYR A 70 -12.72 1.59 -12.18
N LEU A 71 -11.74 1.04 -12.88
CA LEU A 71 -10.36 0.96 -12.42
C LEU A 71 -9.63 2.25 -12.79
N VAL A 72 -9.04 2.90 -11.80
CA VAL A 72 -8.15 4.06 -11.97
C VAL A 72 -6.72 3.54 -12.04
N VAL A 73 -6.03 3.83 -13.14
CA VAL A 73 -4.59 3.56 -13.29
C VAL A 73 -3.91 4.83 -13.76
N GLY A 74 -3.03 5.39 -12.91
CA GLY A 74 -2.49 6.74 -13.12
C GLY A 74 -3.61 7.78 -13.17
N THR A 75 -3.82 8.39 -14.35
CA THR A 75 -4.83 9.42 -14.59
C THR A 75 -6.04 8.94 -15.40
N ARG A 76 -6.11 7.64 -15.72
CA ARG A 76 -7.12 7.08 -16.64
C ARG A 76 -8.10 6.16 -15.92
N LEU A 77 -9.35 6.21 -16.39
CA LEU A 77 -10.44 5.34 -15.94
C LEU A 77 -10.68 4.24 -16.96
N TYR A 78 -10.73 3.00 -16.48
CA TYR A 78 -10.96 1.82 -17.29
C TYR A 78 -12.20 1.05 -16.80
N ALA A 79 -13.07 0.70 -17.74
CA ALA A 79 -14.25 -0.11 -17.46
C ALA A 79 -13.95 -1.62 -17.58
N LYS A 80 -14.86 -2.46 -17.06
CA LYS A 80 -14.85 -3.90 -17.36
C LYS A 80 -14.81 -4.14 -18.87
N GLY A 81 -13.94 -5.05 -19.30
CA GLY A 81 -13.70 -5.41 -20.70
C GLY A 81 -12.63 -4.57 -21.40
N GLN A 82 -12.22 -3.43 -20.83
CA GLN A 82 -11.15 -2.61 -21.40
C GLN A 82 -9.77 -3.17 -21.06
N LYS A 83 -8.80 -2.85 -21.91
CA LYS A 83 -7.40 -3.23 -21.75
C LYS A 83 -6.60 -2.18 -21.00
N VAL A 84 -5.74 -2.64 -20.09
CA VAL A 84 -4.71 -1.86 -19.40
C VAL A 84 -3.37 -2.54 -19.66
N GLY A 85 -2.52 -1.89 -20.46
CA GLY A 85 -1.30 -2.53 -20.96
C GLY A 85 -1.63 -3.77 -21.80
N LEU A 86 -1.13 -4.93 -21.37
CA LEU A 86 -1.38 -6.21 -22.03
C LEU A 86 -2.60 -6.97 -21.48
N ALA A 87 -3.10 -6.57 -20.31
CA ALA A 87 -4.17 -7.28 -19.60
C ALA A 87 -5.55 -6.66 -19.87
N SER A 88 -6.59 -7.51 -19.94
CA SER A 88 -7.99 -7.09 -20.04
C SER A 88 -8.68 -7.18 -18.69
N ILE A 89 -9.51 -6.19 -18.35
CA ILE A 89 -10.27 -6.19 -17.10
C ILE A 89 -11.45 -7.14 -17.22
N GLU A 90 -11.46 -8.22 -16.43
CA GLU A 90 -12.57 -9.18 -16.43
C GLU A 90 -13.60 -8.87 -15.36
N ARG A 91 -13.16 -8.44 -14.17
CA ARG A 91 -14.04 -8.09 -13.06
C ARG A 91 -13.42 -6.99 -12.20
N ILE A 92 -14.25 -6.05 -11.78
CA ILE A 92 -13.88 -5.02 -10.81
C ILE A 92 -14.79 -5.22 -9.59
N THR A 93 -14.17 -5.41 -8.44
CA THR A 93 -14.84 -5.32 -7.13
C THR A 93 -14.23 -4.16 -6.36
N GLU A 94 -14.79 -3.84 -5.19
CA GLU A 94 -14.30 -2.74 -4.34
C GLU A 94 -12.84 -2.95 -3.92
N THR A 95 -12.48 -4.17 -3.53
CA THR A 95 -11.17 -4.50 -2.96
C THR A 95 -10.25 -5.23 -3.93
N GLU A 96 -10.79 -5.83 -4.99
CA GLU A 96 -10.05 -6.74 -5.87
C GLU A 96 -10.42 -6.52 -7.33
N VAL A 97 -9.41 -6.62 -8.19
CA VAL A 97 -9.56 -6.50 -9.64
C VAL A 97 -9.02 -7.78 -10.29
N TRP A 98 -9.78 -8.33 -11.21
CA TRP A 98 -9.43 -9.52 -11.95
C TRP A 98 -9.02 -9.13 -13.36
N LEU A 99 -7.79 -9.46 -13.73
CA LEU A 99 -7.16 -9.11 -14.99
C LEU A 99 -6.82 -10.38 -15.76
N ARG A 100 -7.15 -10.43 -17.03
CA ARG A 100 -6.77 -11.53 -17.92
C ARG A 100 -5.60 -11.11 -18.79
N GLU A 101 -4.50 -11.84 -18.69
CA GLU A 101 -3.26 -11.63 -19.47
C GLU A 101 -2.87 -12.97 -20.09
N GLU A 102 -2.73 -13.01 -21.42
CA GLU A 102 -2.33 -14.22 -22.16
C GLU A 102 -3.18 -15.48 -21.84
N GLY A 103 -4.46 -15.29 -21.53
CA GLY A 103 -5.38 -16.38 -21.15
C GLY A 103 -5.31 -16.79 -19.67
N SER A 104 -4.32 -16.29 -18.92
CA SER A 104 -4.22 -16.46 -17.48
C SER A 104 -5.01 -15.37 -16.74
N LEU A 105 -5.73 -15.77 -15.70
CA LEU A 105 -6.52 -14.86 -14.87
C LEU A 105 -5.77 -14.52 -13.59
N ARG A 106 -5.39 -13.25 -13.44
CA ARG A 106 -4.65 -12.70 -12.31
C ARG A 106 -5.56 -11.86 -11.42
N LYS A 107 -5.45 -12.09 -10.11
CA LYS A 107 -6.11 -11.32 -9.07
C LYS A 107 -5.17 -10.24 -8.54
N VAL A 108 -5.62 -8.99 -8.52
CA VAL A 108 -4.87 -7.84 -8.00
C VAL A 108 -5.66 -7.18 -6.86
N PRO A 109 -5.14 -7.16 -5.62
CA PRO A 109 -5.75 -6.38 -4.54
C PRO A 109 -5.54 -4.89 -4.78
N VAL A 110 -6.63 -4.12 -4.63
CA VAL A 110 -6.63 -2.65 -4.72
C VAL A 110 -5.95 -2.06 -3.49
N PHE A 111 -6.30 -2.59 -2.32
CA PHE A 111 -5.75 -2.18 -1.02
C PHE A 111 -4.94 -3.32 -0.42
N GLY A 112 -3.65 -3.09 -0.17
CA GLY A 112 -2.79 -4.08 0.49
C GLY A 112 -3.20 -4.28 1.94
N GLY A 113 -3.37 -5.54 2.36
CA GLY A 113 -3.64 -5.91 3.76
C GLY A 113 -5.08 -5.66 4.24
N ILE A 114 -5.99 -5.22 3.37
CA ILE A 114 -7.42 -5.07 3.71
C ILE A 114 -8.20 -6.24 3.13
N GLU A 115 -8.79 -7.05 4.01
CA GLU A 115 -9.74 -8.10 3.66
C GLU A 115 -11.13 -7.74 4.19
N ARG A 116 -12.16 -7.79 3.33
CA ARG A 116 -13.55 -7.62 3.75
C ARG A 116 -14.21 -8.97 3.94
N HIS A 117 -14.64 -9.25 5.16
CA HIS A 117 -15.54 -10.37 5.44
C HIS A 117 -16.99 -9.87 5.45
N VAL A 118 -17.86 -10.57 4.74
CA VAL A 118 -19.30 -10.35 4.84
C VAL A 118 -19.78 -11.07 6.10
N SER A 119 -20.20 -10.31 7.12
CA SER A 119 -20.82 -10.87 8.31
C SER A 119 -22.09 -11.60 7.90
N GLN A 120 -22.20 -12.90 8.18
CA GLN A 120 -23.47 -13.61 8.00
C GLN A 120 -24.48 -13.04 8.99
N ALA A 121 -25.63 -12.60 8.49
CA ALA A 121 -26.72 -12.15 9.35
C ALA A 121 -27.17 -13.33 10.21
N VAL A 122 -27.13 -13.18 11.54
CA VAL A 122 -27.69 -14.16 12.47
C VAL A 122 -29.21 -14.14 12.28
N THR A 123 -29.72 -15.08 11.50
CA THR A 123 -31.15 -15.31 11.40
C THR A 123 -31.65 -15.76 12.78
N ALA A 124 -32.35 -14.87 13.48
CA ALA A 124 -33.00 -15.23 14.73
C ALA A 124 -34.00 -16.36 14.45
N VAL A 125 -33.74 -17.55 15.01
CA VAL A 125 -34.69 -18.66 15.02
C VAL A 125 -35.93 -18.19 15.78
N LYS A 126 -36.97 -17.82 15.05
CA LYS A 126 -38.32 -17.71 15.60
C LYS A 126 -38.77 -19.14 15.89
N THR A 127 -38.53 -19.64 17.09
CA THR A 127 -39.17 -20.86 17.57
C THR A 127 -40.68 -20.63 17.50
N PRO A 128 -41.44 -21.36 16.67
CA PRO A 128 -42.88 -21.17 16.62
C PRO A 128 -43.48 -21.63 17.95
N LEU A 129 -44.07 -20.70 18.69
CA LEU A 129 -44.87 -21.01 19.87
C LEU A 129 -46.02 -21.92 19.45
N LYS A 130 -46.10 -23.11 20.06
CA LYS A 130 -47.15 -24.10 19.85
C LYS A 130 -48.51 -23.46 20.13
N PRO A 131 -49.50 -23.51 19.21
CA PRO A 131 -50.81 -22.96 19.49
C PRO A 131 -51.52 -23.83 20.53
N VAL A 132 -51.81 -23.23 21.70
CA VAL A 132 -52.67 -23.83 22.73
C VAL A 132 -54.09 -23.86 22.18
N ARG A 133 -54.57 -25.06 21.86
CA ARG A 133 -55.95 -25.32 21.42
C ARG A 133 -56.90 -24.98 22.56
N LYS A 134 -57.72 -23.93 22.41
CA LYS A 134 -58.83 -23.66 23.33
C LYS A 134 -59.94 -24.68 23.07
N THR A 135 -60.12 -25.62 23.99
CA THR A 135 -61.27 -26.53 24.00
C THR A 135 -62.49 -25.76 24.49
N VAL A 136 -63.46 -25.53 23.63
CA VAL A 136 -64.78 -25.01 24.02
C VAL A 136 -65.63 -26.22 24.45
N PRO A 137 -66.22 -26.23 25.66
CA PRO A 137 -67.11 -27.32 26.08
C PRO A 137 -68.47 -27.19 25.38
N SER A 138 -68.90 -28.26 24.71
CA SER A 138 -70.26 -28.46 24.22
C SER A 138 -71.18 -28.89 25.36
N LYS A 139 -72.28 -28.16 25.58
CA LYS A 139 -73.31 -28.47 26.58
C LYS A 139 -74.44 -29.29 25.93
N PRO A 140 -75.03 -30.29 26.63
CA PRO A 140 -76.15 -31.08 26.13
C PRO A 140 -77.45 -30.29 26.04
#